data_AF-A0A3P9DTD3-F1
#
_entry.id   AF-A0A3P9DTD3-F1
#
_cell.length_a   1.000
_cell.length_b   1.000
_cell.length_c   1.000
_cell.angle_alpha   90.00
_cell.angle_beta   90.00
_cell.angle_gamma   90.00
#
_symmetry.space_group_name_H-M   'P 1'
#
loop_
_entity.id
_entity.type
_entity.pdbx_description
1 polymer ?
#
loop_
_entity_poly.entity_id
_entity_poly.type
_entity_poly.pdbx_seq_one_letter_code
_entity_poly.pdbx_strand_id
1 'polypeptide(L)'
;FQVGLLLNGFTLKVYLCRDWPEVSNSLMVYLKNLTAADFLLCLCLPLRITYYASSSPIIRRLYCSFGASAFFINMCLYSAYFSSLSRYLRIIHPSGTHMLQTLQTARIISVITWVFLLAPTIVYIIIFFSSQEPLTFNPSRCVHLFSPSVSLLFRIINTFSAFIFLLVFISMVFFYYSISCRLLEAQQRQLASSGSQKLVKSRRNMLVLVSIFCVCFVPFYLVRLPFTFLWSDDSVGPVLFYLKEVTTMVSVFNVCLDPLVYFFLSKTFWDKVRKATWRAKYPTRNEENESRRDKLDIIT
;
A
#
# COMPACT_ATOMS: atom_id res chain seq x y z
N PHE A 1 -7.10 -3.05 -12.62
CA PHE A 1 -6.73 -4.47 -12.42
C PHE A 1 -5.54 -4.88 -13.26
N GLN A 2 -5.66 -5.00 -14.60
CA GLN A 2 -4.58 -5.49 -15.47
C GLN A 2 -3.24 -4.73 -15.29
N VAL A 3 -3.29 -3.39 -15.32
CA VAL A 3 -2.11 -2.54 -15.12
C VAL A 3 -1.47 -2.79 -13.75
N GLY A 4 -2.26 -2.72 -12.67
CA GLY A 4 -1.79 -2.93 -11.31
C GLY A 4 -1.19 -4.33 -11.08
N LEU A 5 -1.80 -5.37 -11.65
CA LEU A 5 -1.33 -6.75 -11.51
C LEU A 5 0.00 -6.95 -12.25
N LEU A 6 0.11 -6.47 -13.48
CA LEU A 6 1.35 -6.57 -14.27
C LEU A 6 2.49 -5.82 -13.58
N LEU A 7 2.22 -4.63 -13.08
CA LEU A 7 3.19 -3.73 -12.50
C LEU A 7 3.69 -4.21 -11.12
N ASN A 8 2.77 -4.58 -10.22
CA ASN A 8 3.13 -5.10 -8.90
C ASN A 8 3.68 -6.53 -9.00
N GLY A 9 3.16 -7.35 -9.91
CA GLY A 9 3.69 -8.68 -10.18
C GLY A 9 5.11 -8.65 -10.76
N PHE A 10 5.39 -7.75 -11.71
CA PHE A 10 6.74 -7.54 -12.22
C PHE A 10 7.69 -7.07 -11.12
N THR A 11 7.25 -6.11 -10.29
CA THR A 11 8.04 -5.58 -9.18
C THR A 11 8.36 -6.65 -8.15
N LEU A 12 7.37 -7.49 -7.79
CA LEU A 12 7.55 -8.62 -6.89
C LEU A 12 8.48 -9.69 -7.48
N LYS A 13 8.31 -10.04 -8.77
CA LYS A 13 9.23 -10.95 -9.48
C LYS A 13 10.65 -10.44 -9.48
N VAL A 14 10.85 -9.14 -9.72
CA VAL A 14 12.18 -8.51 -9.67
C VAL A 14 12.76 -8.53 -8.26
N TYR A 15 11.93 -8.44 -7.22
CA TYR A 15 12.36 -8.55 -5.83
C TYR A 15 12.64 -9.98 -5.34
N LEU A 16 12.00 -10.99 -5.93
CA LEU A 16 12.13 -12.41 -5.57
C LEU A 16 13.20 -13.14 -6.40
N CYS A 17 13.27 -12.89 -7.71
CA CYS A 17 14.17 -13.62 -8.62
C CYS A 17 15.59 -13.05 -8.68
N ARG A 18 15.88 -11.96 -7.97
CA ARG A 18 17.21 -11.35 -7.98
C ARG A 18 17.67 -11.23 -6.55
N ASP A 19 18.77 -11.90 -6.23
CA ASP A 19 19.55 -11.64 -5.03
C ASP A 19 20.10 -10.23 -5.15
N TRP A 20 19.29 -9.27 -4.70
CA TRP A 20 19.73 -7.92 -4.49
C TRP A 20 20.75 -8.02 -3.35
N PRO A 21 22.06 -7.77 -3.59
CA PRO A 21 23.00 -7.70 -2.49
C PRO A 21 22.40 -6.74 -1.47
N GLU A 22 22.45 -7.17 -0.22
CA GLU A 22 21.75 -6.67 0.96
C GLU A 22 22.22 -5.25 1.33
N VAL A 23 22.18 -4.34 0.35
CA VAL A 23 22.40 -2.90 0.50
C VAL A 23 21.12 -2.30 1.09
N SER A 24 20.81 -2.80 2.29
CA SER A 24 20.53 -2.04 3.50
C SER A 24 19.94 -0.64 3.31
N ASN A 25 18.67 -0.60 2.91
CA ASN A 25 17.84 0.56 3.23
C ASN A 25 16.48 0.07 3.70
N SER A 26 16.08 0.50 4.89
CA SER A 26 14.74 0.30 5.49
C SER A 26 13.62 0.62 4.51
N LEU A 27 13.82 1.60 3.63
CA LEU A 27 12.96 1.95 2.50
C LEU A 27 12.56 0.74 1.65
N MET A 28 13.50 -0.14 1.30
CA MET A 28 13.23 -1.27 0.39
C MET A 28 12.39 -2.37 1.07
N VAL A 29 12.53 -2.55 2.39
CA VAL A 29 11.67 -3.47 3.15
C VAL A 29 10.23 -2.98 3.11
N TYR A 30 10.00 -1.69 3.34
CA TYR A 30 8.64 -1.17 3.30
C TYR A 30 8.02 -1.22 1.90
N LEU A 31 8.81 -0.94 0.86
CA LEU A 31 8.36 -1.03 -0.53
C LEU A 31 7.98 -2.46 -0.94
N LYS A 32 8.70 -3.48 -0.46
CA LYS A 32 8.32 -4.89 -0.65
C LYS A 32 6.97 -5.19 -0.02
N ASN A 33 6.75 -4.73 1.21
CA ASN A 33 5.48 -4.91 1.92
C ASN A 33 4.33 -4.18 1.25
N LEU A 34 4.57 -2.97 0.73
CA LEU A 34 3.61 -2.20 -0.05
C LEU A 34 3.19 -2.98 -1.30
N THR A 35 4.17 -3.39 -2.12
CA THR A 35 3.93 -4.20 -3.33
C THR A 35 3.14 -5.48 -3.04
N ALA A 36 3.45 -6.15 -1.92
CA ALA A 36 2.71 -7.35 -1.50
C ALA A 36 1.25 -7.03 -1.14
N ALA A 37 0.99 -5.92 -0.45
CA ALA A 37 -0.35 -5.46 -0.13
C ALA A 37 -1.15 -5.06 -1.38
N ASP A 38 -0.52 -4.37 -2.32
CA ASP A 38 -1.13 -3.96 -3.59
C ASP A 38 -1.43 -5.16 -4.49
N PHE A 39 -0.57 -6.19 -4.44
CA PHE A 39 -0.82 -7.46 -5.09
C PHE A 39 -2.04 -8.18 -4.49
N LEU A 40 -2.15 -8.25 -3.15
CA LEU A 40 -3.33 -8.80 -2.49
C LEU A 40 -4.60 -8.02 -2.86
N LEU A 41 -4.55 -6.69 -2.88
CA LEU A 41 -5.67 -5.87 -3.30
C LEU A 41 -6.06 -6.14 -4.75
N CYS A 42 -5.08 -6.27 -5.66
CA CYS A 42 -5.27 -6.67 -7.05
C CYS A 42 -6.00 -8.01 -7.18
N LEU A 43 -5.62 -9.02 -6.38
CA LEU A 43 -6.28 -10.33 -6.37
C LEU A 43 -7.74 -10.26 -5.89
N CYS A 44 -8.10 -9.27 -5.08
CA CYS A 44 -9.49 -9.04 -4.66
C CYS A 44 -10.34 -8.31 -5.72
N LEU A 45 -9.73 -7.67 -6.73
CA LEU A 45 -10.48 -6.99 -7.79
C LEU A 45 -11.27 -7.93 -8.70
N PRO A 46 -10.75 -9.10 -9.14
CA PRO A 46 -11.53 -10.12 -9.84
C PRO A 46 -12.77 -10.56 -9.06
N LEU A 47 -12.64 -10.75 -7.74
CA LEU A 47 -13.77 -11.09 -6.86
C LEU A 47 -14.84 -9.99 -6.86
N ARG A 48 -14.44 -8.72 -6.96
CA ARG A 48 -15.38 -7.60 -7.13
C ARG A 48 -16.07 -7.60 -8.49
N ILE A 49 -15.34 -7.92 -9.55
CA ILE A 49 -15.92 -7.97 -10.90
C ILE A 49 -16.94 -9.11 -10.97
N THR A 50 -16.62 -10.28 -10.43
CA THR A 50 -17.55 -11.41 -10.39
C THR A 50 -18.73 -11.17 -9.46
N TYR A 51 -18.57 -10.38 -8.39
CA TYR A 51 -19.69 -9.91 -7.56
C TYR A 51 -20.75 -9.13 -8.36
N TYR A 52 -20.32 -8.31 -9.32
CA TYR A 52 -21.24 -7.56 -10.17
C TYR A 52 -21.79 -8.39 -11.35
N ALA A 53 -20.99 -9.32 -11.87
CA ALA A 53 -21.37 -10.14 -13.01
C ALA A 53 -22.20 -11.38 -12.65
N SER A 54 -22.10 -11.88 -11.42
CA SER A 54 -22.74 -13.12 -10.97
C SER A 54 -23.71 -12.89 -9.83
N SER A 55 -24.87 -13.54 -9.89
CA SER A 55 -25.85 -13.59 -8.79
C SER A 55 -25.54 -14.69 -7.77
N SER A 56 -24.35 -15.31 -7.82
CA SER A 56 -23.99 -16.39 -6.89
C SER A 56 -23.84 -15.89 -5.46
N PRO A 57 -24.58 -16.46 -4.48
CA PRO A 57 -24.50 -16.04 -3.08
C PRO A 57 -23.12 -16.33 -2.44
N ILE A 58 -22.37 -17.30 -2.98
CA ILE A 58 -21.02 -17.65 -2.52
C ILE A 58 -20.03 -16.53 -2.88
N ILE A 59 -20.05 -16.07 -4.13
CA ILE A 59 -19.17 -14.99 -4.62
C ILE A 59 -19.47 -13.69 -3.86
N ARG A 60 -20.76 -13.42 -3.61
CA ARG A 60 -21.17 -12.28 -2.78
C ARG A 60 -20.59 -12.35 -1.38
N ARG A 61 -20.73 -13.48 -0.68
CA ARG A 61 -20.12 -13.69 0.63
C ARG A 61 -18.60 -13.47 0.62
N LEU A 62 -17.91 -14.06 -0.35
CA LEU A 62 -16.46 -13.92 -0.47
C LEU A 62 -16.05 -12.46 -0.67
N TYR A 63 -16.72 -11.73 -1.54
CA TYR A 63 -16.42 -10.30 -1.75
C TYR A 63 -16.73 -9.45 -0.52
N CYS A 64 -17.89 -9.64 0.12
CA CYS A 64 -18.28 -8.87 1.31
C CYS A 64 -17.30 -9.08 2.48
N SER A 65 -16.71 -10.27 2.58
CA SER A 65 -15.74 -10.61 3.61
C SER A 65 -14.33 -10.17 3.23
N PHE A 66 -13.75 -10.74 2.16
CA PHE A 66 -12.36 -10.50 1.77
C PHE A 66 -12.13 -9.12 1.16
N GLY A 67 -13.11 -8.57 0.44
CA GLY A 67 -12.96 -7.27 -0.21
C GLY A 67 -12.76 -6.15 0.80
N ALA A 68 -13.64 -6.05 1.80
CA ALA A 68 -13.54 -5.02 2.84
C ALA A 68 -12.21 -5.10 3.62
N SER A 69 -11.77 -6.32 3.92
CA SER A 69 -10.51 -6.59 4.61
C SER A 69 -9.28 -6.27 3.78
N ALA A 70 -9.26 -6.60 2.49
CA ALA A 70 -8.14 -6.30 1.61
C ALA A 70 -7.92 -4.79 1.46
N PHE A 71 -9.01 -4.00 1.33
CA PHE A 71 -8.93 -2.54 1.34
C PHE A 71 -8.37 -2.00 2.65
N PHE A 72 -8.82 -2.54 3.79
CA PHE A 72 -8.34 -2.14 5.11
C PHE A 72 -6.85 -2.43 5.30
N ILE A 73 -6.41 -3.65 4.96
CA ILE A 73 -5.00 -4.07 5.04
C ILE A 73 -4.11 -3.18 4.15
N ASN A 74 -4.51 -2.98 2.89
CA ASN A 74 -3.76 -2.16 1.94
C ASN A 74 -3.58 -0.72 2.46
N MET A 75 -4.67 -0.12 2.95
CA MET A 75 -4.65 1.24 3.47
C MET A 75 -3.80 1.39 4.74
N CYS A 76 -3.88 0.45 5.69
CA CYS A 76 -3.08 0.51 6.91
C CYS A 76 -1.58 0.33 6.61
N LEU A 77 -1.22 -0.55 5.67
CA LEU A 77 0.17 -0.73 5.24
C LEU A 77 0.70 0.49 4.50
N TYR A 78 -0.12 1.09 3.62
CA TYR A 78 0.21 2.36 2.97
C TYR A 78 0.45 3.46 4.01
N SER A 79 -0.43 3.58 5.00
CA SER A 79 -0.32 4.54 6.10
C SER A 79 0.93 4.36 6.97
N ALA A 80 1.20 3.12 7.38
CA ALA A 80 2.37 2.77 8.19
C ALA A 80 3.68 3.02 7.43
N TYR A 81 3.70 2.69 6.14
CA TYR A 81 4.85 2.93 5.28
C TYR A 81 5.15 4.42 5.15
N PHE A 82 4.15 5.22 4.79
CA PHE A 82 4.35 6.66 4.59
C PHE A 82 4.83 7.32 5.89
N SER A 83 4.25 6.95 7.03
CA SER A 83 4.66 7.47 8.34
C SER A 83 6.14 7.15 8.64
N SER A 84 6.55 5.93 8.31
CA SER A 84 7.92 5.46 8.48
C SER A 84 8.89 6.14 7.52
N LEU A 85 8.45 6.42 6.30
CA LEU A 85 9.19 7.12 5.26
C LEU A 85 9.40 8.60 5.60
N SER A 86 8.37 9.28 6.08
CA SER A 86 8.44 10.65 6.57
C SER A 86 9.47 10.79 7.70
N ARG A 87 9.49 9.82 8.61
CA ARG A 87 10.50 9.73 9.67
C ARG A 87 11.90 9.45 9.12
N TYR A 88 12.03 8.56 8.13
CA TYR A 88 13.29 8.26 7.47
C TYR A 88 13.88 9.47 6.72
N LEU A 89 13.05 10.22 5.99
CA LEU A 89 13.46 11.46 5.31
C LEU A 89 13.95 12.54 6.29
N ARG A 90 13.43 12.55 7.53
CA ARG A 90 13.94 13.40 8.62
C ARG A 90 15.28 12.93 9.18
N ILE A 91 15.48 11.61 9.31
CA ILE A 91 16.66 11.00 9.97
C ILE A 91 17.90 10.96 9.07
N ILE A 92 17.76 10.78 7.75
CA ILE A 92 18.92 10.81 6.81
C ILE A 92 19.62 12.19 6.77
N HIS A 93 19.04 13.20 7.44
CA HIS A 93 19.58 14.54 7.52
C HIS A 93 19.98 14.94 8.95
N PRO A 94 20.49 14.02 9.81
CA PRO A 94 21.95 13.88 9.98
C PRO A 94 22.48 12.48 10.47
N SER A 95 23.73 12.16 10.12
CA SER A 95 24.64 11.13 10.69
C SER A 95 24.29 9.62 10.64
N GLY A 96 24.72 8.96 9.57
CA GLY A 96 25.85 8.01 9.60
C GLY A 96 25.69 6.58 10.15
N THR A 97 25.10 6.35 11.32
CA THR A 97 25.33 5.07 12.06
C THR A 97 24.07 4.27 12.43
N HIS A 98 22.88 4.79 12.13
CA HIS A 98 21.61 4.18 12.59
C HIS A 98 21.00 3.15 11.59
N MET A 99 21.60 2.90 10.43
CA MET A 99 20.94 2.19 9.32
C MET A 99 20.62 0.71 9.61
N LEU A 100 21.50 -0.02 10.29
CA LEU A 100 21.31 -1.44 10.58
C LEU A 100 20.22 -1.67 11.64
N GLN A 101 20.21 -0.85 12.71
CA GLN A 101 19.13 -0.81 13.71
C GLN A 101 17.80 -0.42 13.07
N THR A 102 17.80 0.57 12.16
CA THR A 102 16.58 0.99 11.45
C THR A 102 15.99 -0.13 10.58
N LEU A 103 16.82 -1.02 10.03
CA LEU A 103 16.37 -2.15 9.22
C LEU A 103 15.67 -3.23 10.06
N GLN A 104 16.24 -3.60 11.21
CA GLN A 104 15.60 -4.53 12.14
C GLN A 104 14.30 -3.95 12.70
N THR A 105 14.30 -2.68 13.11
CA THR A 105 13.08 -1.99 13.55
C THR A 105 12.03 -1.94 12.45
N ALA A 106 12.41 -1.69 11.18
CA ALA A 106 11.47 -1.71 10.06
C ALA A 106 10.85 -3.10 9.83
N ARG A 107 11.64 -4.18 9.92
CA ARG A 107 11.13 -5.55 9.83
C ARG A 107 10.16 -5.86 10.99
N ILE A 108 10.52 -5.51 12.21
CA ILE A 108 9.69 -5.74 13.41
C ILE A 108 8.37 -4.97 13.29
N ILE A 109 8.42 -3.67 12.98
CA ILE A 109 7.22 -2.85 12.77
C ILE A 109 6.35 -3.45 11.68
N SER A 110 6.96 -3.90 10.58
CA SER A 110 6.22 -4.52 9.48
C SER A 110 5.52 -5.80 9.91
N VAL A 111 6.21 -6.71 10.62
CA VAL A 111 5.62 -7.97 11.11
C VAL A 111 4.49 -7.69 12.11
N ILE A 112 4.71 -6.78 13.06
CA ILE A 112 3.68 -6.37 14.03
C ILE A 112 2.48 -5.80 13.29
N THR A 113 2.69 -4.94 12.30
CA THR A 113 1.62 -4.35 11.49
C THR A 113 0.85 -5.44 10.76
N TRP A 114 1.51 -6.39 10.10
CA TRP A 114 0.84 -7.51 9.44
C TRP A 114 0.01 -8.36 10.40
N VAL A 115 0.57 -8.75 11.55
CA VAL A 115 -0.15 -9.54 12.55
C VAL A 115 -1.36 -8.79 13.09
N PHE A 116 -1.19 -7.50 13.42
CA PHE A 116 -2.26 -6.66 13.94
C PHE A 116 -3.36 -6.37 12.91
N LEU A 117 -3.06 -6.42 11.61
CA LEU A 117 -4.06 -6.25 10.55
C LEU A 117 -4.74 -7.56 10.15
N LEU A 118 -4.01 -8.67 10.15
CA LEU A 118 -4.53 -9.98 9.78
C LEU A 118 -5.41 -10.57 10.90
N ALA A 119 -5.05 -10.40 12.18
CA ALA A 119 -5.82 -10.98 13.27
C ALA A 119 -7.29 -10.49 13.33
N PRO A 120 -7.60 -9.18 13.28
CA PRO A 120 -8.98 -8.69 13.26
C PRO A 120 -9.71 -9.08 11.95
N THR A 121 -8.98 -9.14 10.84
CA THR A 121 -9.50 -9.59 9.55
C THR A 121 -9.97 -11.04 9.62
N ILE A 122 -9.14 -11.93 10.16
CA ILE A 122 -9.45 -13.35 10.31
C ILE A 122 -10.63 -13.53 11.26
N VAL A 123 -10.65 -12.82 12.39
CA VAL A 123 -11.79 -12.85 13.33
C VAL A 123 -13.08 -12.37 12.64
N TYR A 124 -13.04 -11.28 11.87
CA TYR A 124 -14.18 -10.80 11.11
C TYR A 124 -14.69 -11.84 10.09
N ILE A 125 -13.77 -12.47 9.34
CA ILE A 125 -14.12 -13.53 8.38
C ILE A 125 -14.78 -14.71 9.10
N ILE A 126 -14.19 -15.18 10.20
CA ILE A 126 -14.73 -16.32 10.98
C ILE A 126 -16.14 -16.01 11.50
N ILE A 127 -16.35 -14.83 12.08
CA ILE A 127 -17.67 -14.45 12.61
C ILE A 127 -18.69 -14.30 11.47
N PHE A 128 -18.29 -13.68 10.35
CA PHE A 128 -19.14 -13.54 9.16
C PHE A 128 -19.60 -14.91 8.60
N PHE A 129 -18.70 -15.89 8.56
CA PHE A 129 -19.03 -17.26 8.13
C PHE A 129 -19.68 -18.12 9.21
N SER A 130 -19.60 -17.75 10.49
CA SER A 130 -20.22 -18.51 11.58
C SER A 130 -21.65 -18.06 11.88
N SER A 131 -21.98 -16.79 11.67
CA SER A 131 -23.35 -16.24 11.85
C SER A 131 -24.27 -16.52 10.65
N GLN A 132 -24.27 -17.76 10.15
CA GLN A 132 -25.08 -18.16 8.99
C GLN A 132 -26.56 -18.25 9.38
N GLU A 133 -27.35 -17.27 8.96
CA GLU A 133 -28.80 -17.45 8.84
C GLU A 133 -29.10 -18.11 7.48
N PRO A 134 -30.07 -19.04 7.38
CA PRO A 134 -30.49 -19.61 6.11
C PRO A 134 -30.99 -18.49 5.20
N LEU A 135 -30.32 -18.29 4.05
CA LEU A 135 -30.71 -17.28 3.06
C LEU A 135 -32.08 -17.65 2.47
N THR A 136 -33.15 -17.02 2.95
CA THR A 136 -34.49 -17.13 2.39
C THR A 136 -34.67 -16.29 1.12
N PHE A 137 -33.78 -15.32 0.87
CA PHE A 137 -33.81 -14.43 -0.29
C PHE A 137 -32.44 -14.24 -0.92
N ASN A 138 -32.44 -13.94 -2.22
CA ASN A 138 -31.23 -13.68 -3.00
C ASN A 138 -30.74 -12.23 -2.71
N PRO A 139 -29.78 -12.01 -1.80
CA PRO A 139 -29.54 -10.72 -1.20
C PRO A 139 -28.73 -9.87 -2.17
N SER A 140 -29.32 -8.77 -2.66
CA SER A 140 -28.72 -7.91 -3.69
C SER A 140 -27.45 -7.18 -3.25
N ARG A 141 -27.18 -7.10 -1.94
CA ARG A 141 -26.09 -6.28 -1.39
C ARG A 141 -25.49 -6.87 -0.10
N CYS A 142 -24.22 -6.59 0.16
CA CYS A 142 -23.49 -7.06 1.35
C CYS A 142 -24.17 -6.70 2.68
N VAL A 143 -24.81 -5.54 2.76
CA VAL A 143 -25.45 -5.05 3.99
C VAL A 143 -26.65 -5.91 4.39
N HIS A 144 -27.32 -6.56 3.42
CA HIS A 144 -28.42 -7.50 3.71
C HIS A 144 -27.93 -8.85 4.23
N LEU A 145 -26.61 -9.08 4.25
CA LEU A 145 -25.99 -10.29 4.76
C LEU A 145 -25.46 -10.16 6.18
N PHE A 146 -25.55 -8.96 6.77
CA PHE A 146 -24.99 -8.70 8.08
C PHE A 146 -26.02 -9.03 9.16
N SER A 147 -25.73 -10.05 9.96
CA SER A 147 -26.37 -10.26 11.27
C SER A 147 -26.13 -9.03 12.17
N PRO A 148 -26.99 -8.73 13.17
CA PRO A 148 -26.82 -7.58 14.06
C PRO A 148 -25.41 -7.48 14.68
N SER A 149 -24.83 -8.61 15.08
CA SER A 149 -23.46 -8.69 15.63
C SER A 149 -22.39 -8.35 14.59
N VAL A 150 -22.55 -8.82 13.36
CA VAL A 150 -21.64 -8.54 12.23
C VAL A 150 -21.73 -7.07 11.81
N SER A 151 -22.94 -6.49 11.82
CA SER A 151 -23.17 -5.08 11.51
C SER A 151 -22.51 -4.16 12.54
N LEU A 152 -22.62 -4.48 13.84
CA LEU A 152 -21.94 -3.76 14.91
C LEU A 152 -20.41 -3.84 14.76
N LEU A 153 -19.86 -5.04 14.56
CA LEU A 153 -18.42 -5.24 14.33
C LEU A 153 -17.94 -4.49 13.10
N PHE A 154 -18.69 -4.53 12.00
CA PHE A 154 -18.40 -3.77 10.79
C PHE A 154 -18.35 -2.27 11.11
N ARG A 155 -19.35 -1.72 11.81
CA ARG A 155 -19.36 -0.30 12.22
C ARG A 155 -18.16 0.07 13.08
N ILE A 156 -17.81 -0.75 14.07
CA ILE A 156 -16.65 -0.55 14.95
C ILE A 156 -15.35 -0.55 14.12
N ILE A 157 -15.14 -1.56 13.27
CA ILE A 157 -13.93 -1.68 12.44
C ILE A 157 -13.80 -0.49 11.50
N ASN A 158 -14.89 -0.06 10.84
CA ASN A 158 -14.86 1.09 9.93
C ASN A 158 -14.61 2.40 10.67
N THR A 159 -15.17 2.58 11.86
CA THR A 159 -14.97 3.77 12.70
C THR A 159 -13.53 3.83 13.20
N PHE A 160 -13.00 2.72 13.71
CA PHE A 160 -11.62 2.61 14.15
C PHE A 160 -10.62 2.82 12.99
N SER A 161 -10.92 2.27 11.81
CA SER A 161 -10.14 2.51 10.59
C SER A 161 -10.10 4.00 10.23
N ALA A 162 -11.23 4.70 10.30
CA ALA A 162 -11.30 6.14 10.03
C ALA A 162 -10.51 6.96 11.08
N PHE A 163 -10.50 6.53 12.34
CA PHE A 163 -9.69 7.16 13.38
C PHE A 163 -8.19 6.97 13.12
N ILE A 164 -7.74 5.76 12.76
CA ILE A 164 -6.34 5.51 12.36
C ILE A 164 -5.97 6.37 11.15
N PHE A 165 -6.85 6.44 10.14
CA PHE A 165 -6.65 7.28 8.97
C PHE A 165 -6.40 8.74 9.35
N LEU A 166 -7.24 9.30 10.23
CA LEU A 166 -7.12 10.67 10.69
C LEU A 166 -5.80 10.92 11.41
N LEU A 167 -5.39 10.01 12.30
CA LEU A 167 -4.10 10.11 12.99
C LEU A 167 -2.91 10.13 12.01
N VAL A 168 -2.93 9.25 11.01
CA VAL A 168 -1.89 9.18 9.98
C VAL A 168 -1.89 10.46 9.13
N PHE A 169 -3.06 10.95 8.75
CA PHE A 169 -3.21 12.18 7.99
C PHE A 169 -2.64 13.38 8.75
N ILE A 170 -2.98 13.53 10.03
CA ILE A 170 -2.42 14.58 10.89
C ILE A 170 -0.90 14.46 10.99
N SER A 171 -0.39 13.23 11.17
CA SER A 171 1.04 12.97 11.20
C SER A 171 1.74 13.39 9.90
N MET A 172 1.17 13.04 8.74
CA MET A 172 1.67 13.46 7.42
C MET A 172 1.74 14.98 7.28
N VAL A 173 0.66 15.68 7.63
CA VAL A 173 0.58 17.14 7.54
C VAL A 173 1.59 17.79 8.49
N PHE A 174 1.71 17.29 9.72
CA PHE A 174 2.69 17.75 10.69
C PHE A 174 4.13 17.62 10.15
N PHE A 175 4.48 16.47 9.56
CA PHE A 175 5.81 16.28 8.99
C PHE A 175 6.03 17.19 7.77
N TYR A 176 5.04 17.36 6.90
CA TYR A 176 5.12 18.28 5.77
C TYR A 176 5.37 19.72 6.22
N TYR A 177 4.65 20.17 7.25
CA TYR A 177 4.87 21.48 7.86
C TYR A 177 6.26 21.58 8.48
N SER A 178 6.69 20.58 9.26
CA SER A 178 8.01 20.55 9.89
C SER A 178 9.15 20.66 8.87
N ILE A 179 9.10 19.91 7.77
CA ILE A 179 10.09 19.99 6.69
C ILE A 179 10.05 21.36 6.01
N SER A 180 8.85 21.92 5.80
CA SER A 180 8.68 23.24 5.19
C SER A 180 9.28 24.34 6.06
N CYS A 181 9.05 24.33 7.38
CA CYS A 181 9.66 25.28 8.31
C CYS A 181 11.19 25.16 8.34
N ARG A 182 11.72 23.92 8.37
CA ARG A 182 13.18 23.69 8.31
C ARG A 182 13.80 24.17 7.00
N LEU A 183 13.08 24.02 5.89
CA LEU A 183 13.52 24.56 4.61
C LEU A 183 13.57 26.10 4.64
N LEU A 184 12.55 26.75 5.20
CA LEU A 184 12.51 28.21 5.36
C LEU A 184 13.68 28.71 6.23
N GLU A 185 13.90 28.07 7.40
CA GLU A 185 15.05 28.37 8.27
C GLU A 185 16.39 28.18 7.55
N ALA A 186 16.54 27.10 6.76
CA ALA A 186 17.77 26.82 6.02
C ALA A 186 18.01 27.84 4.89
N GLN A 187 16.96 28.31 4.21
CA GLN A 187 17.07 29.36 3.19
C GLN A 187 17.41 30.72 3.81
N GLN A 188 16.89 31.02 5.00
CA GLN A 188 17.24 32.24 5.75
C GLN A 188 18.68 32.24 6.25
N ARG A 189 19.21 31.07 6.66
CA ARG A 189 20.58 30.94 7.19
C ARG A 189 21.66 30.80 6.12
N GLN A 190 21.35 30.24 4.95
CA GLN A 190 22.31 30.10 3.84
C GLN A 190 21.60 30.22 2.49
N LEU A 191 21.90 31.30 1.77
CA LEU A 191 21.56 31.45 0.36
C LEU A 191 22.39 30.43 -0.45
N ALA A 192 21.76 29.33 -0.86
CA ALA A 192 22.28 28.32 -1.81
C ALA A 192 23.42 27.39 -1.35
N SER A 193 23.26 26.65 -0.23
CA SER A 193 24.12 25.48 0.06
C SER A 193 23.52 24.15 -0.42
N SER A 194 24.37 23.11 -0.59
CA SER A 194 23.99 21.74 -0.98
C SER A 194 22.89 21.13 -0.08
N GLY A 195 22.77 21.58 1.18
CA GLY A 195 21.72 21.17 2.10
C GLY A 195 20.32 21.67 1.69
N SER A 196 20.21 22.90 1.18
CA SER A 196 18.95 23.49 0.74
C SER A 196 18.33 22.71 -0.43
N GLN A 197 19.14 22.32 -1.41
CA GLN A 197 18.67 21.54 -2.57
C GLN A 197 18.14 20.15 -2.17
N LYS A 198 18.76 19.51 -1.16
CA LYS A 198 18.30 18.23 -0.60
C LYS A 198 16.96 18.37 0.14
N LEU A 199 16.78 19.46 0.90
CA LEU A 199 15.53 19.76 1.59
C LEU A 199 14.38 20.11 0.63
N VAL A 200 14.66 20.86 -0.45
CA VAL A 200 13.67 21.14 -1.52
C VAL A 200 13.20 19.84 -2.18
N LYS A 201 14.14 18.92 -2.48
CA LYS A 201 13.80 17.60 -3.04
C LYS A 201 12.97 16.77 -2.07
N SER A 202 13.33 16.75 -0.78
CA SER A 202 12.59 16.04 0.26
C SER A 202 11.16 16.59 0.41
N ARG A 203 11.00 17.91 0.43
CA ARG A 203 9.69 18.59 0.46
C ARG A 203 8.84 18.24 -0.75
N ARG A 204 9.40 18.27 -1.96
CA ARG A 204 8.68 17.88 -3.19
C ARG A 204 8.23 16.42 -3.13
N ASN A 205 9.10 15.52 -2.68
CA ASN A 205 8.75 14.11 -2.52
C ASN A 205 7.61 13.94 -1.53
N MET A 206 7.70 14.57 -0.35
CA MET A 206 6.65 14.53 0.66
C MET A 206 5.33 15.14 0.17
N LEU A 207 5.38 16.23 -0.60
CA LEU A 207 4.18 16.83 -1.20
C LEU A 207 3.49 15.82 -2.13
N VAL A 208 4.22 15.18 -3.04
CA VAL A 208 3.67 14.17 -3.94
C VAL A 208 3.05 13.01 -3.15
N LEU A 209 3.75 12.54 -2.11
CA LEU A 209 3.26 11.49 -1.22
C LEU A 209 1.92 11.87 -0.56
N VAL A 210 1.85 13.06 0.04
CA VAL A 210 0.63 13.59 0.69
C VAL A 210 -0.48 13.76 -0.34
N SER A 211 -0.19 14.29 -1.53
CA SER A 211 -1.17 14.46 -2.60
C SER A 211 -1.77 13.12 -3.05
N ILE A 212 -0.96 12.09 -3.25
CA ILE A 212 -1.45 10.75 -3.61
C ILE A 212 -2.34 10.20 -2.49
N PHE A 213 -1.91 10.32 -1.23
CA PHE A 213 -2.69 9.87 -0.08
C PHE A 213 -4.04 10.59 0.01
N CYS A 214 -4.04 11.91 -0.17
CA CYS A 214 -5.26 12.72 -0.17
C CYS A 214 -6.21 12.28 -1.27
N VAL A 215 -5.75 12.23 -2.52
CA VAL A 215 -6.61 11.91 -3.67
C VAL A 215 -7.16 10.49 -3.57
N CYS A 216 -6.35 9.52 -3.14
CA CYS A 216 -6.77 8.10 -3.14
C CYS A 216 -7.63 7.73 -1.92
N PHE A 217 -7.35 8.29 -0.74
CA PHE A 217 -7.95 7.79 0.51
C PHE A 217 -8.91 8.78 1.19
N VAL A 218 -8.74 10.10 1.07
CA VAL A 218 -9.65 11.07 1.73
C VAL A 218 -11.09 10.93 1.21
N PRO A 219 -11.36 10.89 -0.11
CA PRO A 219 -12.73 10.74 -0.62
C PRO A 219 -13.39 9.46 -0.12
N PHE A 220 -12.60 8.38 -0.02
CA PHE A 220 -13.08 7.09 0.44
C PHE A 220 -13.59 7.15 1.88
N TYR A 221 -12.82 7.71 2.81
CA TYR A 221 -13.25 7.79 4.22
C TYR A 221 -14.40 8.78 4.42
N LEU A 222 -14.40 9.89 3.69
CA LEU A 222 -15.48 10.89 3.75
C LEU A 222 -16.83 10.31 3.32
N VAL A 223 -16.86 9.39 2.36
CA VAL A 223 -18.11 8.78 1.89
C VAL A 223 -18.45 7.49 2.64
N ARG A 224 -17.43 6.71 3.03
CA ARG A 224 -17.62 5.41 3.69
C ARG A 224 -18.20 5.54 5.10
N LEU A 225 -17.84 6.59 5.85
CA LEU A 225 -18.42 6.87 7.16
C LEU A 225 -19.94 7.14 7.09
N PRO A 226 -20.43 8.14 6.35
CA PRO A 226 -21.87 8.38 6.24
C PRO A 226 -22.60 7.21 5.60
N PHE A 227 -22.01 6.51 4.62
CA PHE A 227 -22.59 5.27 4.09
C PHE A 227 -22.82 4.22 5.18
N THR A 228 -21.89 4.07 6.13
CA THR A 228 -22.00 3.05 7.19
C THR A 228 -23.15 3.33 8.18
N PHE A 229 -23.54 4.60 8.35
CA PHE A 229 -24.59 5.02 9.28
C PHE A 229 -25.93 5.35 8.61
N LEU A 230 -25.91 5.96 7.42
CA LEU A 230 -27.10 6.45 6.70
C LEU A 230 -27.51 5.55 5.52
N TRP A 231 -26.97 4.34 5.41
CA TRP A 231 -27.35 3.40 4.35
C TRP A 231 -28.86 3.11 4.28
N SER A 232 -29.53 3.10 5.44
CA SER A 232 -30.95 2.77 5.56
C SER A 232 -31.89 3.92 5.22
N ASP A 233 -31.36 5.09 4.88
CA ASP A 233 -32.16 6.24 4.47
C ASP A 233 -32.49 6.13 2.98
N ASP A 234 -33.78 6.03 2.64
CA ASP A 234 -34.26 5.85 1.26
C ASP A 234 -33.91 7.03 0.35
N SER A 235 -33.73 8.23 0.91
CA SER A 235 -33.44 9.45 0.14
C SER A 235 -31.95 9.61 -0.20
N VAL A 236 -31.07 9.21 0.73
CA VAL A 236 -29.61 9.45 0.62
C VAL A 236 -28.84 8.17 0.26
N GLY A 237 -29.40 6.99 0.54
CA GLY A 237 -28.79 5.68 0.32
C GLY A 237 -28.30 5.42 -1.11
N PRO A 238 -29.11 5.70 -2.16
CA PRO A 238 -28.67 5.51 -3.55
C PRO A 238 -27.49 6.41 -3.93
N VAL A 239 -27.50 7.68 -3.51
CA VAL A 239 -26.42 8.63 -3.81
C VAL A 239 -25.12 8.22 -3.11
N LEU A 240 -25.20 7.86 -1.83
CA LEU A 240 -24.05 7.37 -1.07
C LEU A 240 -23.49 6.07 -1.64
N PHE A 241 -24.33 5.22 -2.25
CA PHE A 241 -23.87 4.03 -2.95
C PHE A 241 -23.00 4.37 -4.16
N TYR A 242 -23.48 5.24 -5.05
CA TYR A 242 -22.70 5.65 -6.23
C TYR A 242 -21.39 6.33 -5.82
N LEU A 243 -21.46 7.25 -4.85
CA LEU A 243 -20.28 7.91 -4.31
C LEU A 243 -19.31 6.90 -3.68
N LYS A 244 -19.80 5.91 -2.94
CA LYS A 244 -18.96 4.84 -2.37
C LYS A 244 -18.25 4.09 -3.48
N GLU A 245 -18.95 3.72 -4.56
CA GLU A 245 -18.34 2.97 -5.66
C GLU A 245 -17.26 3.78 -6.35
N VAL A 246 -17.55 5.05 -6.69
CA VAL A 246 -16.57 5.96 -7.30
C VAL A 246 -15.35 6.15 -6.41
N THR A 247 -15.55 6.49 -5.13
CA THR A 247 -14.45 6.72 -4.19
C THR A 247 -13.64 5.45 -3.92
N THR A 248 -14.27 4.27 -3.97
CA THR A 248 -13.52 3.02 -3.89
C THR A 248 -12.66 2.79 -5.14
N MET A 249 -13.15 3.11 -6.34
CA MET A 249 -12.33 3.01 -7.56
C MET A 249 -11.14 3.97 -7.53
N VAL A 250 -11.35 5.19 -7.03
CA VAL A 250 -10.27 6.16 -6.80
C VAL A 250 -9.26 5.60 -5.79
N SER A 251 -9.71 4.92 -4.73
CA SER A 251 -8.80 4.28 -3.78
C SER A 251 -8.00 3.16 -4.42
N VAL A 252 -8.60 2.27 -5.23
CA VAL A 252 -7.91 1.18 -5.96
C VAL A 252 -6.86 1.70 -6.93
N PHE A 253 -7.02 2.93 -7.44
CA PHE A 253 -6.06 3.53 -8.35
C PHE A 253 -4.67 3.71 -7.70
N ASN A 254 -4.58 3.71 -6.37
CA ASN A 254 -3.32 3.76 -5.62
C ASN A 254 -2.30 2.70 -6.07
N VAL A 255 -2.77 1.48 -6.38
CA VAL A 255 -1.96 0.34 -6.86
C VAL A 255 -1.18 0.65 -8.13
N CYS A 256 -1.65 1.63 -8.93
CA CYS A 256 -0.98 2.07 -10.16
C CYS A 256 -0.02 3.24 -9.92
N LEU A 257 -0.09 3.88 -8.75
CA LEU A 257 0.71 5.05 -8.38
C LEU A 257 1.99 4.69 -7.65
N ASP A 258 2.17 3.44 -7.21
CA ASP A 258 3.40 2.99 -6.56
C ASP A 258 4.65 3.22 -7.43
N PRO A 259 4.70 2.98 -8.75
CA PRO A 259 5.82 3.37 -9.65
C PRO A 259 6.20 4.83 -9.58
N LEU A 260 5.23 5.72 -9.40
CA LEU A 260 5.49 7.14 -9.23
C LEU A 260 6.13 7.38 -7.87
N VAL A 261 5.63 6.73 -6.81
CA VAL A 261 6.26 6.73 -5.49
C VAL A 261 7.71 6.23 -5.59
N TYR A 262 7.99 5.14 -6.31
CA TYR A 262 9.34 4.64 -6.57
C TYR A 262 10.22 5.65 -7.32
N PHE A 263 9.67 6.31 -8.34
CA PHE A 263 10.37 7.30 -9.16
C PHE A 263 10.80 8.53 -8.35
N PHE A 264 9.92 9.06 -7.51
CA PHE A 264 10.23 10.24 -6.71
C PHE A 264 11.15 9.91 -5.52
N LEU A 265 11.00 8.74 -4.92
CA LEU A 265 11.73 8.38 -3.70
C LEU A 265 13.16 7.86 -3.94
N SER A 266 13.45 7.21 -5.06
CA SER A 266 14.75 6.55 -5.23
C SER A 266 15.27 6.61 -6.66
N LYS A 267 16.25 7.49 -6.91
CA LYS A 267 17.13 7.39 -8.10
C LYS A 267 17.84 6.04 -8.14
N THR A 268 18.22 5.53 -6.96
CA THR A 268 18.93 4.26 -6.77
C THR A 268 18.09 3.04 -7.19
N PHE A 269 16.76 3.10 -7.05
CA PHE A 269 15.85 2.06 -7.54
C PHE A 269 15.85 2.02 -9.07
N TRP A 270 15.77 3.18 -9.73
CA TRP A 270 15.80 3.25 -11.19
C TRP A 270 17.17 2.91 -11.79
N ASP A 271 18.28 3.24 -11.14
CA ASP A 271 19.61 2.78 -11.57
C ASP A 271 19.71 1.25 -11.56
N LYS A 272 19.06 0.63 -10.57
CA LYS A 272 18.99 -0.82 -10.42
C LYS A 272 18.02 -1.48 -11.41
N VAL A 273 16.84 -0.90 -11.65
CA VAL A 273 15.88 -1.35 -12.66
C VAL A 273 16.45 -1.22 -14.08
N ARG A 274 17.16 -0.13 -14.38
CA ARG A 274 17.89 0.05 -15.64
C ARG A 274 18.94 -1.05 -15.82
N LYS A 275 19.75 -1.34 -14.80
CA LYS A 275 20.72 -2.45 -14.87
C LYS A 275 20.05 -3.82 -15.06
N ALA A 276 18.86 -4.03 -14.48
CA ALA A 276 18.11 -5.28 -14.62
C ALA A 276 17.51 -5.45 -16.02
N THR A 277 16.94 -4.40 -16.59
CA THR A 277 16.39 -4.38 -17.97
C THR A 277 17.48 -4.45 -19.02
N TRP A 278 18.63 -3.81 -18.79
CA TRP A 278 19.81 -3.94 -19.67
C TRP A 278 20.35 -5.38 -19.71
N ARG A 279 20.47 -6.07 -18.56
CA ARG A 279 20.90 -7.48 -18.53
C ARG A 279 19.89 -8.46 -19.13
N ALA A 280 18.59 -8.13 -19.09
CA ALA A 280 17.57 -8.94 -19.75
C ALA A 280 17.57 -8.74 -21.28
N LYS A 281 17.98 -7.56 -21.76
CA LYS A 281 18.08 -7.23 -23.19
C LYS A 281 19.40 -7.66 -23.83
N TYR A 282 20.47 -7.74 -23.04
CA TYR A 282 21.79 -8.23 -23.45
C TYR A 282 22.29 -9.24 -22.40
N PRO A 283 21.95 -10.54 -22.54
CA PRO A 283 22.59 -11.56 -21.73
C PRO A 283 24.07 -11.58 -22.15
N THR A 284 24.94 -11.03 -21.31
CA THR A 284 26.38 -11.01 -21.55
C THR A 284 26.89 -12.43 -21.77
N ARG A 285 27.56 -12.64 -22.91
CA ARG A 285 28.29 -13.83 -23.41
C ARG A 285 29.43 -14.32 -22.48
N ASN A 286 29.32 -14.10 -21.18
CA ASN A 286 30.33 -14.46 -20.19
C ASN A 286 30.06 -15.84 -19.56
N GLU A 287 28.81 -16.29 -19.48
CA GLU A 287 28.48 -17.65 -18.99
C GLU A 287 28.96 -18.75 -19.96
N GLU A 288 29.06 -18.46 -21.26
CA GLU A 288 29.64 -19.40 -22.24
C GLU A 288 31.17 -19.53 -22.16
N ASN A 289 31.88 -18.52 -21.63
CA ASN A 289 33.34 -18.56 -21.50
C ASN A 289 33.78 -19.19 -20.17
N GLU A 290 32.92 -19.17 -19.15
CA GLU A 290 33.13 -19.86 -17.87
C GLU A 290 32.91 -21.37 -18.04
N SER A 291 31.83 -21.78 -18.73
CA SER A 291 31.61 -23.19 -19.10
C SER A 291 32.70 -23.77 -20.02
N ARG A 292 33.35 -22.93 -20.84
CA ARG A 292 34.47 -23.35 -21.71
C ARG A 292 35.80 -23.47 -20.95
N ARG A 293 35.99 -22.71 -19.86
CA ARG A 293 37.15 -22.85 -18.96
C ARG A 293 37.01 -24.07 -18.06
N ASP A 294 35.83 -24.29 -17.49
CA ASP A 294 35.56 -25.47 -16.66
C ASP A 294 35.72 -26.79 -17.44
N LYS A 295 35.43 -26.80 -18.76
CA LYS A 295 35.69 -27.96 -19.61
C LYS A 295 37.16 -28.17 -19.97
N LEU A 296 37.99 -27.13 -19.93
CA LEU A 296 39.42 -27.24 -20.23
C LEU A 296 40.21 -27.72 -19.01
N ASP A 297 39.76 -27.35 -17.80
CA ASP A 297 40.35 -27.77 -16.52
C ASP A 297 40.01 -29.23 -16.14
N ILE A 298 39.09 -29.89 -16.85
CA ILE A 298 38.74 -31.31 -16.64
C ILE A 298 39.57 -32.25 -17.54
N ILE A 299 40.25 -31.72 -18.58
CA ILE A 299 40.97 -32.53 -19.58
C ILE A 299 42.50 -32.47 -19.39
N THR A 300 43.00 -31.68 -18.42
CA THR A 300 44.43 -31.57 -18.09
C THR A 300 44.72 -32.24 -16.75
#